data_AF-A0A2V9YMK8-F1
#
_entry.id   AF-A0A2V9YMK8-F1
#
_cell.length_a   1.000
_cell.length_b   1.000
_cell.length_c   1.000
_cell.angle_alpha   90.00
_cell.angle_beta   90.00
_cell.angle_gamma   90.00
#
_symmetry.space_group_name_H-M   'P 1'
#
loop_
_entity.id
_entity.type
_entity.pdbx_description
1 polymer ?
#
loop_
_entity_poly.entity_id
_entity_poly.type
_entity_poly.pdbx_seq_one_letter_code
_entity_poly.pdbx_strand_id
1 'polypeptide(L)'
;THDLIKNVLVGLDTRVHKIVVSELKEDTFYAVIWLERDGHIISIDSRPSDALAIALRLDCPIFVDDEVLKSSKLAASMSERVSSEELRKWLEGLNDEDLGRYKM
;
A
#
# COMPACT_ATOMS: atom_id res chain seq x y z
N THR A 1 6.86 -0.20 -16.35
CA THR A 1 6.23 -1.53 -16.24
C THR A 1 4.71 -1.45 -16.17
N HIS A 2 4.13 -0.59 -15.34
CA HIS A 2 2.67 -0.44 -15.22
C HIS A 2 1.98 -0.02 -16.53
N ASP A 3 2.61 0.82 -17.35
CA ASP A 3 2.08 1.19 -18.68
C ASP A 3 2.06 0.02 -19.67
N LEU A 4 3.04 -0.89 -19.58
CA LEU A 4 3.03 -2.11 -20.37
C LEU A 4 1.85 -3.00 -19.98
N ILE A 5 1.61 -3.19 -18.68
CA ILE A 5 0.48 -3.99 -18.20
C ILE A 5 -0.84 -3.35 -18.61
N LYS A 6 -0.98 -2.02 -18.50
CA LYS A 6 -2.14 -1.28 -19.02
C LYS A 6 -2.38 -1.62 -20.50
N ASN A 7 -1.36 -1.52 -21.33
CA ASN A 7 -1.47 -1.78 -22.77
C ASN A 7 -1.81 -3.25 -23.07
N VAL A 8 -1.28 -4.19 -22.28
CA VAL A 8 -1.64 -5.62 -22.39
C VAL A 8 -3.12 -5.84 -22.05
N LEU A 9 -3.61 -5.27 -20.95
CA LEU A 9 -5.01 -5.39 -20.55
C LEU A 9 -5.96 -4.80 -21.60
N VAL A 10 -5.63 -3.62 -22.14
CA VAL A 10 -6.39 -3.00 -23.23
C VAL A 10 -6.33 -3.84 -24.50
N GLY A 11 -5.14 -4.35 -24.87
CA GLY A 11 -4.97 -5.17 -26.06
C GLY A 11 -5.60 -6.56 -25.99
N LEU A 12 -5.98 -7.01 -24.79
CA LEU A 12 -6.74 -8.24 -24.54
C LEU A 12 -8.25 -7.99 -24.41
N ASP A 13 -8.71 -6.78 -24.73
CA ASP A 13 -10.11 -6.35 -24.63
C ASP A 13 -10.69 -6.58 -23.22
N THR A 14 -9.88 -6.30 -22.18
CA THR A 14 -10.31 -6.40 -20.79
C THR A 14 -10.72 -5.04 -20.23
N ARG A 15 -11.73 -5.05 -19.35
CA ARG A 15 -12.17 -3.88 -18.59
C ARG A 15 -11.84 -4.07 -17.12
N VAL A 16 -10.98 -3.22 -16.55
CA VAL A 16 -10.77 -3.18 -15.10
C VAL A 16 -11.93 -2.42 -14.45
N HIS A 17 -12.65 -3.09 -13.54
CA HIS A 17 -13.83 -2.53 -12.88
C HIS A 17 -13.49 -1.81 -11.59
N LYS A 18 -12.62 -2.41 -10.78
CA LYS A 18 -12.22 -1.88 -9.49
C LYS A 18 -10.95 -2.56 -9.00
N ILE A 19 -10.26 -1.91 -8.08
CA ILE A 19 -9.27 -2.59 -7.23
C ILE A 19 -9.74 -2.53 -5.77
N VAL A 20 -9.43 -3.58 -5.02
CA VAL A 20 -9.83 -3.70 -3.61
C VAL A 20 -8.58 -4.06 -2.81
N VAL A 21 -8.18 -3.23 -1.84
CA VAL A 21 -7.22 -3.63 -0.81
C VAL A 21 -7.97 -4.50 0.18
N SER A 22 -7.77 -5.81 0.09
CA SER A 22 -8.64 -6.82 0.72
C SER A 22 -8.15 -7.26 2.09
N GLU A 23 -6.83 -7.32 2.31
CA GLU A 23 -6.26 -7.94 3.51
C GLU A 23 -5.02 -7.20 4.03
N LEU A 24 -4.80 -7.31 5.33
CA LEU A 24 -3.56 -6.94 6.03
C LEU A 24 -3.16 -8.14 6.90
N LYS A 25 -2.05 -8.80 6.55
CA LYS A 25 -1.52 -9.94 7.29
C LYS A 25 -0.04 -9.71 7.56
N GLU A 26 0.36 -9.84 8.82
CA GLU A 26 1.78 -9.68 9.22
C GLU A 26 2.39 -8.38 8.65
N ASP A 27 1.67 -7.26 8.84
CA ASP A 27 2.02 -5.93 8.31
C ASP A 27 2.15 -5.83 6.77
N THR A 28 1.72 -6.86 6.05
CA THR A 28 1.72 -6.91 4.59
C THR A 28 0.29 -6.75 4.06
N PHE A 29 0.08 -5.71 3.25
CA PHE A 29 -1.20 -5.46 2.58
C PHE A 29 -1.30 -6.25 1.27
N TYR A 30 -2.51 -6.74 0.98
CA TYR A 30 -2.86 -7.44 -0.25
C TYR A 30 -3.99 -6.72 -0.98
N ALA A 31 -4.01 -6.83 -2.30
CA ALA A 31 -5.04 -6.22 -3.13
C ALA A 31 -5.49 -7.15 -4.25
N VAL A 32 -6.73 -6.99 -4.68
CA VAL A 32 -7.32 -7.73 -5.79
C VAL A 32 -7.76 -6.76 -6.86
N ILE A 33 -7.33 -7.02 -8.10
CA ILE A 33 -7.80 -6.32 -9.29
C ILE A 33 -8.97 -7.12 -9.87
N TRP A 34 -10.14 -6.49 -9.94
CA TRP A 34 -11.33 -7.06 -10.55
C TRP A 34 -11.46 -6.55 -11.98
N LEU A 35 -11.46 -7.47 -12.94
CA LEU A 35 -11.62 -7.16 -14.35
C LEU A 35 -12.66 -8.06 -15.00
N GLU A 36 -13.13 -7.65 -16.16
CA GLU A 36 -14.06 -8.41 -16.99
C GLU A 36 -13.46 -8.60 -18.39
N ARG A 37 -13.70 -9.79 -18.93
CA ARG A 37 -13.44 -10.12 -20.33
C ARG A 37 -14.54 -11.02 -20.84
N ASP A 38 -15.14 -10.69 -21.98
CA ASP A 38 -16.20 -11.50 -22.60
C ASP A 38 -17.34 -11.86 -21.62
N GLY A 39 -17.75 -10.92 -20.77
CA GLY A 39 -18.78 -11.12 -19.73
C GLY A 39 -18.34 -11.95 -18.51
N HIS A 40 -17.09 -12.43 -18.47
CA HIS A 40 -16.54 -13.19 -17.36
C HIS A 40 -15.78 -12.27 -16.41
N ILE A 41 -16.15 -12.32 -15.14
CA ILE A 41 -15.44 -11.61 -14.08
C ILE A 41 -14.21 -12.43 -13.66
N ILE A 42 -13.06 -11.77 -13.63
CA ILE A 42 -11.77 -12.34 -13.27
C ILE A 42 -11.17 -11.50 -12.14
N SER A 43 -10.67 -12.17 -11.11
CA SER A 43 -9.92 -11.56 -10.01
C SER A 43 -8.44 -11.90 -10.15
N ILE A 44 -7.57 -10.89 -10.04
CA ILE A 44 -6.12 -11.06 -10.06
C ILE A 44 -5.55 -10.57 -8.74
N ASP A 45 -4.83 -11.45 -8.05
CA ASP A 45 -4.08 -11.10 -6.85
C ASP A 45 -2.92 -10.16 -7.19
N SER A 46 -2.71 -9.17 -6.35
CA SER A 46 -1.77 -8.09 -6.60
C SER A 46 -1.28 -7.46 -5.30
N ARG A 47 -0.08 -6.89 -5.34
CA ARG A 47 0.33 -5.97 -4.29
C ARG A 47 -0.45 -4.66 -4.44
N PRO A 48 -0.79 -3.97 -3.34
CA PRO A 48 -1.51 -2.71 -3.41
C PRO A 48 -0.83 -1.66 -4.29
N SER A 49 0.51 -1.56 -4.27
CA SER A 49 1.25 -0.60 -5.10
C SER A 49 1.02 -0.80 -6.59
N ASP A 50 0.96 -2.06 -7.04
CA ASP A 50 0.74 -2.41 -8.45
C ASP A 50 -0.73 -2.19 -8.83
N ALA A 51 -1.68 -2.61 -7.97
CA ALA A 51 -3.11 -2.40 -8.18
C ALA A 51 -3.47 -0.90 -8.26
N LEU A 52 -2.92 -0.08 -7.36
CA LEU A 52 -3.08 1.37 -7.35
C LEU A 52 -2.53 2.00 -8.63
N ALA A 53 -1.34 1.56 -9.07
CA ALA A 53 -0.73 2.08 -10.29
C ALA A 53 -1.56 1.79 -11.55
N ILE A 54 -2.27 0.66 -11.59
CA ILE A 54 -3.23 0.32 -12.65
C ILE A 54 -4.49 1.16 -12.53
N ALA A 55 -5.05 1.30 -11.33
CA ALA A 55 -6.27 2.08 -11.11
C ALA A 55 -6.12 3.54 -11.55
N LEU A 56 -5.00 4.18 -11.22
CA LEU A 56 -4.70 5.55 -11.65
C LEU A 56 -4.58 5.70 -13.17
N ARG A 57 -4.14 4.65 -13.87
CA ARG A 57 -3.91 4.68 -15.32
C ARG A 57 -5.13 4.36 -16.16
N LEU A 58 -6.07 3.62 -15.58
CA LEU A 58 -7.32 3.18 -16.20
C LEU A 58 -8.54 3.94 -15.64
N ASP A 59 -8.32 4.88 -14.74
CA ASP A 59 -9.36 5.67 -14.07
C ASP A 59 -10.45 4.77 -13.44
N CYS A 60 -10.00 3.72 -12.72
CA CYS A 60 -10.91 2.78 -12.08
C CYS A 60 -11.03 3.03 -10.56
N PRO A 61 -12.20 2.75 -9.96
CA PRO A 61 -12.43 2.99 -8.55
C PRO A 61 -11.58 2.09 -7.65
N ILE A 62 -11.16 2.69 -6.53
CA ILE A 62 -10.31 2.07 -5.50
C ILE A 62 -11.16 1.87 -4.24
N PHE A 63 -11.17 0.65 -3.72
CA PHE A 63 -11.84 0.29 -2.48
C PHE A 63 -10.84 -0.30 -1.49
N VAL A 64 -11.19 -0.23 -0.21
CA VAL A 64 -10.45 -0.85 0.88
C VAL A 64 -11.47 -1.57 1.75
N ASP A 65 -11.15 -2.77 2.18
CA ASP A 65 -11.98 -3.50 3.13
C ASP A 65 -11.99 -2.79 4.50
N ASP A 66 -13.16 -2.75 5.14
CA ASP A 66 -13.33 -2.08 6.43
C ASP A 66 -12.44 -2.69 7.52
N GLU A 67 -12.20 -4.00 7.50
CA GLU A 67 -11.35 -4.66 8.49
C GLU A 67 -9.87 -4.27 8.30
N VAL A 68 -9.45 -4.04 7.06
CA VAL A 68 -8.11 -3.52 6.73
C VAL A 68 -7.98 -2.07 7.21
N LEU A 69 -9.01 -1.24 7.00
CA LEU A 69 -9.04 0.14 7.51
C LEU A 69 -8.97 0.19 9.03
N LYS A 70 -9.66 -0.71 9.74
CA LYS A 70 -9.60 -0.77 11.21
C LYS A 70 -8.23 -1.22 11.69
N SER A 71 -7.68 -2.29 11.09
CA SER A 71 -6.39 -2.86 11.48
C SER A 71 -5.22 -1.90 11.22
N SER A 72 -5.24 -1.19 10.09
CA SER A 72 -4.22 -0.17 9.77
C SER A 72 -4.20 1.00 10.75
N LYS A 73 -5.35 1.47 11.25
CA LYS A 73 -5.43 2.51 12.28
C LYS A 73 -4.79 2.07 13.60
N LEU A 74 -5.00 0.81 13.98
CA LEU A 74 -4.36 0.23 15.16
C LEU A 74 -2.84 0.15 14.99
N ALA A 75 -2.38 -0.35 13.83
CA ALA A 75 -0.96 -0.43 13.51
C ALA A 75 -0.27 0.95 13.51
N ALA A 76 -0.89 1.96 12.89
CA ALA A 76 -0.37 3.34 12.89
C ALA A 76 -0.25 3.90 14.32
N SER A 77 -1.27 3.70 15.16
CA SER A 77 -1.25 4.17 16.55
C SER A 77 -0.18 3.46 17.41
N MET A 78 0.13 2.20 17.10
CA MET A 78 1.19 1.45 17.77
C MET A 78 2.57 1.94 17.32
N SER A 79 2.74 2.16 16.02
CA SER A 79 3.99 2.66 15.44
C SER A 79 4.37 4.05 15.96
N GLU A 80 3.39 4.96 16.14
CA GLU A 80 3.63 6.27 16.77
C GLU A 80 4.13 6.15 18.21
N ARG A 81 3.54 5.24 19.00
CA ARG A 81 3.94 5.03 20.40
C ARG A 81 5.35 4.47 20.49
N VAL A 82 5.63 3.41 19.73
CA VAL A 82 6.94 2.75 19.68
C VAL A 82 8.01 3.74 19.19
N SER A 83 7.72 4.51 18.14
CA SER A 83 8.62 5.55 17.62
C SER A 83 8.97 6.57 18.69
N SER A 84 7.99 7.13 19.41
CA SER A 84 8.24 8.19 20.40
C SER A 84 9.04 7.72 21.62
N GLU A 85 8.83 6.47 22.05
CA GLU A 85 9.47 5.91 23.24
C GLU A 85 10.88 5.39 22.93
N GLU A 86 11.10 4.83 21.74
CA GLU A 86 12.43 4.46 21.23
C GLU A 86 13.28 5.70 20.92
N LEU A 87 12.69 6.77 20.35
CA LEU A 87 13.39 8.04 20.15
C LEU A 87 13.82 8.66 21.48
N ARG A 88 12.97 8.60 22.51
CA ARG A 88 13.30 9.08 23.86
C ARG A 88 14.45 8.30 24.47
N LYS A 89 14.39 6.96 24.44
CA LYS A 89 15.48 6.11 24.93
C LYS A 89 16.79 6.35 24.18
N TRP A 90 16.71 6.59 22.88
CA TRP A 90 17.87 6.92 22.06
C TRP A 90 18.44 8.30 22.43
N LEU A 91 17.60 9.33 22.58
CA LEU A 91 17.99 10.67 23.01
C LEU A 91 18.58 10.71 24.43
N GLU A 92 18.04 9.91 25.36
CA GLU A 92 18.53 9.78 26.74
C GLU A 92 19.92 9.12 26.82
N GLY A 93 20.30 8.34 25.80
CA GLY A 93 21.61 7.69 25.71
C GLY A 93 22.68 8.50 24.98
N LEU A 94 22.35 9.69 24.46
CA LEU A 94 23.31 10.55 23.77
C LEU A 94 24.19 11.30 24.80
N ASN A 95 25.51 11.19 24.65
CA ASN A 95 26.46 12.02 25.37
C ASN A 95 26.77 13.30 24.59
N ASP A 96 27.29 14.33 25.27
CA ASP A 96 27.67 15.62 24.65
C ASP A 96 28.66 15.48 23.47
N GLU A 97 29.45 14.40 23.42
CA GLU A 97 30.37 14.11 22.31
C GLU A 97 29.65 13.63 21.03
N ASP A 98 28.47 13.01 21.14
CA ASP A 98 27.69 12.49 19.99
C ASP A 98 26.92 13.60 19.26
N LEU A 99 26.64 14.71 19.95
CA LEU A 99 26.01 15.90 19.38
C LEU A 99 27.02 16.76 18.57
N GLY A 100 28.31 16.42 18.63
CA GLY A 100 29.40 17.24 18.15
C GLY A 100 29.97 16.85 16.78
N ARG A 101 29.26 17.14 15.68
CA ARG A 101 29.89 17.45 14.37
C ARG A 101 28.95 18.04 13.30
N TYR A 102 28.01 18.90 13.66
CA TYR A 102 27.42 19.78 12.65
C TYR A 102 28.36 20.98 12.44
N LYS A 103 29.30 20.84 11.50
CA LYS A 103 29.92 22.03 10.91
C LYS A 103 28.86 22.68 10.02
N MET A 104 28.47 23.90 10.40
CA MET A 104 27.81 24.84 9.49
C MET A 104 28.65 25.03 8.22
#